data_AF-A0A9X1LBG1-F1
#
_entry.id   AF-A0A9X1LBG1-F1
#
_cell.length_a   1.000
_cell.length_b   1.000
_cell.length_c   1.000
_cell.angle_alpha   90.00
_cell.angle_beta   90.00
_cell.angle_gamma   90.00
#
_symmetry.space_group_name_H-M   'P 1'
#
loop_
_entity.id
_entity.type
_entity.pdbx_description
1 polymer ?
#
loop_
_entity_poly.entity_id
_entity_poly.type
_entity_poly.pdbx_seq_one_letter_code
_entity_poly.pdbx_strand_id
1 'polypeptide(L)'
;MSFIGRTTILRADGVTPLTDEDIRRVAPSAFAGEAHESRSARYAYIPTADVIRGMRDAGFVPMAAGQARTRDEGRRGHTKHMLRFRHADAKPLSERRVGQTFPEIVLLNSHDGTSAYRVMSGVFRLVCLNGMIVADREGAEVRVPHKMGWTAFRGIGVPGCGPPKPVRSRPP
;
A
#
# COMPACT_ATOMS: atom_id res chain seq x y z
N MET A 1 -3.52 11.74 -9.37
CA MET A 1 -4.21 11.13 -8.20
C MET A 1 -4.05 11.98 -6.95
N SER A 2 -5.15 12.47 -6.40
CA SER A 2 -5.15 13.12 -5.08
C SER A 2 -5.30 12.07 -3.98
N PHE A 3 -4.24 11.82 -3.21
CA PHE A 3 -4.30 11.14 -1.91
C PHE A 3 -4.46 12.19 -0.79
N ILE A 4 -5.21 13.26 -1.05
CA ILE A 4 -5.17 14.50 -0.25
C ILE A 4 -6.35 14.55 0.72
N GLY A 5 -6.10 13.97 1.91
CA GLY A 5 -6.44 14.63 3.17
C GLY A 5 -5.15 15.13 3.84
N ARG A 6 -5.21 15.65 5.07
CA ARG A 6 -4.04 15.98 5.92
C ARG A 6 -3.26 14.71 6.34
N THR A 7 -2.89 13.87 5.40
CA THR A 7 -2.23 12.59 5.63
C THR A 7 -0.73 12.83 5.72
N THR A 8 -0.14 12.49 6.88
CA THR A 8 1.32 12.45 7.02
C THR A 8 1.84 11.28 6.20
N ILE A 9 2.77 11.55 5.29
CA ILE A 9 3.49 10.53 4.52
C ILE A 9 4.93 10.51 5.01
N LEU A 10 5.36 9.41 5.61
CA LEU A 10 6.77 9.18 5.92
C LEU A 10 7.50 8.77 4.65
N ARG A 11 8.73 9.25 4.50
CA ARG A 11 9.58 8.98 3.34
C ARG A 11 10.95 8.61 3.83
N ALA A 12 11.55 7.66 3.13
CA ALA A 12 12.97 7.37 3.25
C ALA A 12 13.80 8.61 2.88
N ASP A 13 14.98 8.72 3.47
CA ASP A 13 15.97 9.77 3.20
C ASP A 13 16.61 9.66 1.80
N GLY A 14 16.35 8.56 1.08
CA GLY A 14 16.84 8.32 -0.27
C GLY A 14 17.93 7.25 -0.33
N VAL A 15 18.46 6.85 0.82
CA VAL A 15 19.49 5.80 0.97
C VAL A 15 18.96 4.63 1.80
N THR A 16 18.27 4.94 2.90
CA THR A 16 17.75 3.95 3.85
C THR A 16 16.26 3.72 3.62
N PRO A 17 15.83 2.50 3.22
CA PRO A 17 14.42 2.19 3.05
C PRO A 17 13.67 2.16 4.39
N LEU A 18 12.35 2.30 4.34
CA LEU A 18 11.51 2.26 5.55
C LEU A 18 11.45 0.85 6.15
N THR A 19 11.59 0.77 7.47
CA THR A 19 11.36 -0.47 8.22
C THR A 19 9.87 -0.76 8.38
N ASP A 20 9.52 -1.97 8.82
CA ASP A 20 8.12 -2.27 9.18
C ASP A 20 7.63 -1.40 10.33
N GLU A 21 8.51 -1.07 11.27
CA GLU A 21 8.20 -0.18 12.39
C GLU A 21 7.89 1.24 11.90
N ASP A 22 8.69 1.76 10.97
CA ASP A 22 8.44 3.05 10.33
C ASP A 22 7.07 3.09 9.64
N ILE A 23 6.73 2.04 8.89
CA ILE A 23 5.45 1.94 8.19
C ILE A 23 4.31 1.80 9.20
N ARG A 24 4.44 0.98 10.25
CA ARG A 24 3.43 0.83 11.31
C ARG A 24 3.12 2.15 12.01
N ARG A 25 4.12 3.02 12.19
CA ARG A 25 3.96 4.33 12.82
C ARG A 25 3.07 5.28 12.02
N VAL A 26 3.16 5.27 10.68
CA VAL A 26 2.43 6.23 9.82
C VAL A 26 1.29 5.65 8.99
N ALA A 27 1.27 4.33 8.84
CA ALA A 27 0.26 3.56 8.13
C ALA A 27 -0.04 2.24 8.86
N PRO A 28 -0.47 2.28 10.14
CA PRO A 28 -0.82 1.07 10.90
C PRO A 28 -1.87 0.22 10.19
N SER A 29 -2.76 0.82 9.38
CA SER A 29 -3.76 0.06 8.63
C SER A 29 -3.18 -0.86 7.57
N ALA A 30 -1.93 -0.67 7.14
CA ALA A 30 -1.25 -1.60 6.23
C ALA A 30 -0.91 -2.95 6.90
N PHE A 31 -0.98 -3.02 8.23
CA PHE A 31 -0.68 -4.22 9.01
C PHE A 31 -1.87 -4.75 9.79
N ALA A 32 -3.08 -4.24 9.54
CA ALA A 32 -4.28 -4.80 10.15
C ALA A 32 -4.43 -6.26 9.70
N GLY A 33 -4.56 -7.20 10.64
CA GLY A 33 -4.61 -8.64 10.33
C GLY A 33 -5.92 -9.10 9.70
N GLU A 34 -6.93 -8.24 9.67
CA GLU A 34 -8.27 -8.56 9.19
C GLU A 34 -8.96 -7.35 8.54
N ALA A 35 -10.05 -7.63 7.83
CA ALA A 35 -10.94 -6.61 7.31
C ALA A 35 -11.73 -5.96 8.46
N HIS A 36 -12.16 -4.71 8.26
CA HIS A 36 -13.03 -4.05 9.24
C HIS A 36 -14.34 -4.85 9.42
N GLU A 37 -14.86 -4.94 10.65
CA GLU A 37 -16.06 -5.73 11.00
C GLU A 37 -17.30 -5.43 10.15
N SER A 38 -17.42 -4.21 9.63
CA SER A 38 -18.47 -3.79 8.71
C SER A 38 -18.40 -4.45 7.32
N ARG A 39 -17.40 -5.31 7.06
CA ARG A 39 -17.23 -6.02 5.79
C ARG A 39 -17.91 -7.39 5.86
N SER A 40 -18.70 -7.69 4.83
CA SER A 40 -19.41 -8.97 4.73
C SER A 40 -18.47 -10.12 4.36
N ALA A 41 -18.94 -11.36 4.49
CA ALA A 41 -18.21 -12.56 4.09
C ALA A 41 -17.81 -12.61 2.59
N ARG A 42 -18.41 -11.75 1.75
CA ARG A 42 -18.04 -11.62 0.33
C ARG A 42 -16.81 -10.74 0.10
N TYR A 43 -16.33 -10.04 1.14
CA TYR A 43 -15.19 -9.15 1.03
C TYR A 43 -13.88 -9.94 0.97
N ALA A 44 -13.15 -9.81 -0.14
CA ALA A 44 -11.85 -10.42 -0.31
C ALA A 44 -10.76 -9.57 0.37
N TYR A 45 -10.34 -9.99 1.56
CA TYR A 45 -9.24 -9.36 2.27
C TYR A 45 -7.89 -9.68 1.59
N ILE A 46 -7.08 -8.65 1.36
CA ILE A 46 -5.74 -8.75 0.77
C ILE A 46 -4.76 -8.20 1.81
N PRO A 47 -3.95 -9.05 2.48
CA PRO A 47 -3.01 -8.60 3.50
C PRO A 47 -1.89 -7.77 2.90
N THR A 48 -1.87 -6.47 3.21
CA THR A 48 -0.80 -5.59 2.73
C THR A 48 0.57 -5.97 3.30
N ALA A 49 0.63 -6.53 4.50
CA ALA A 49 1.87 -7.04 5.09
C ALA A 49 2.55 -8.12 4.22
N ASP A 50 1.77 -9.04 3.64
CA ASP A 50 2.31 -10.08 2.75
C ASP A 50 2.77 -9.49 1.41
N VAL A 51 2.05 -8.48 0.91
CA VAL A 51 2.47 -7.73 -0.28
C VAL A 51 3.79 -7.00 -0.03
N ILE A 52 3.97 -6.37 1.13
CA ILE A 52 5.24 -5.71 1.50
C ILE A 52 6.40 -6.73 1.50
N ARG A 53 6.18 -7.92 2.07
CA ARG A 53 7.18 -9.00 2.08
C ARG A 53 7.50 -9.46 0.66
N GLY A 54 6.49 -9.79 -0.14
CA GLY A 54 6.68 -10.19 -1.53
C GLY A 54 7.38 -9.14 -2.38
N MET A 55 7.11 -7.85 -2.15
CA MET A 55 7.83 -6.76 -2.82
C MET A 55 9.32 -6.74 -2.44
N ARG A 56 9.65 -6.92 -1.15
CA ARG A 56 11.05 -7.01 -0.69
C ARG A 56 11.77 -8.22 -1.29
N ASP A 57 11.11 -9.36 -1.33
CA ASP A 57 11.65 -10.59 -1.93
C ASP A 57 11.93 -10.40 -3.43
N ALA A 58 11.11 -9.59 -4.10
CA ALA A 58 11.30 -9.18 -5.50
C ALA A 58 12.32 -8.03 -5.68
N GLY A 59 13.08 -7.65 -4.65
CA GLY A 59 14.09 -6.59 -4.71
C GLY A 59 13.55 -5.16 -4.60
N PHE A 60 12.25 -5.00 -4.29
CA PHE A 60 11.62 -3.69 -4.13
C PHE A 60 11.50 -3.31 -2.66
N VAL A 61 12.11 -2.18 -2.30
CA VAL A 61 12.14 -1.66 -0.93
C VAL A 61 11.18 -0.49 -0.76
N PRO A 62 10.50 -0.36 0.40
CA PRO A 62 9.55 0.72 0.66
C PRO A 62 10.29 2.05 0.89
N MET A 63 9.90 3.06 0.13
CA MET A 63 10.51 4.41 0.16
C MET A 63 9.53 5.49 0.64
N ALA A 64 8.23 5.19 0.70
CA ALA A 64 7.26 6.04 1.34
C ALA A 64 6.04 5.24 1.82
N ALA A 65 5.41 5.71 2.90
CA ALA A 65 4.18 5.14 3.42
C ALA A 65 3.28 6.22 4.03
N GLY A 66 1.97 6.01 3.97
CA GLY A 66 1.00 6.83 4.70
C GLY A 66 -0.42 6.29 4.58
N GLN A 67 -1.28 6.62 5.54
CA GLN A 67 -2.70 6.23 5.52
C GLN A 67 -3.64 7.42 5.58
N ALA A 68 -4.78 7.31 4.90
CA ALA A 68 -5.83 8.29 4.94
C ALA A 68 -6.34 8.47 6.37
N ARG A 69 -6.52 9.74 6.76
CA ARG A 69 -7.19 10.09 8.02
C ARG A 69 -8.68 9.83 7.90
N THR A 70 -9.27 9.38 9.00
CA THR A 70 -10.72 9.25 9.19
C THR A 70 -11.11 9.93 10.49
N ARG A 71 -12.34 10.44 10.55
CA ARG A 71 -12.97 10.94 11.78
C ARG A 71 -13.64 9.82 12.58
N ASP A 72 -13.97 8.72 11.91
CA ASP A 72 -14.53 7.51 12.51
C ASP A 72 -13.39 6.71 13.15
N GLU A 73 -13.38 6.64 14.49
CA GLU A 73 -12.33 5.97 15.26
C GLU A 73 -12.26 4.47 14.98
N GLY A 74 -13.40 3.80 14.79
CA GLY A 74 -13.46 2.36 14.50
C GLY A 74 -12.78 2.00 13.18
N ARG A 75 -12.79 2.93 12.21
CA ARG A 75 -12.14 2.72 10.90
C ARG A 75 -10.66 3.06 10.86
N ARG A 76 -10.10 3.72 11.88
CA ARG A 76 -8.70 4.22 11.87
C ARG A 76 -7.67 3.12 11.59
N GLY A 77 -7.95 1.90 12.03
CA GLY A 77 -7.11 0.72 11.79
C GLY A 77 -7.26 0.09 10.40
N HIS A 78 -8.23 0.49 9.58
CA HIS A 78 -8.54 -0.18 8.32
C HIS A 78 -8.65 0.77 7.11
N THR A 79 -8.35 2.06 7.31
CA THR A 79 -8.46 3.05 6.25
C THR A 79 -7.51 2.78 5.09
N LYS A 80 -7.79 3.43 3.97
CA LYS A 80 -6.93 3.44 2.79
C LYS A 80 -5.49 3.82 3.15
N HIS A 81 -4.53 3.00 2.76
CA HIS A 81 -3.10 3.28 2.88
C HIS A 81 -2.41 3.23 1.52
N MET A 82 -1.25 3.89 1.47
CA MET A 82 -0.39 4.00 0.31
C MET A 82 1.02 3.61 0.70
N LEU A 83 1.65 2.78 -0.13
CA LEU A 83 3.07 2.50 -0.07
C LEU A 83 3.70 2.76 -1.44
N ARG A 84 4.95 3.23 -1.44
CA ARG A 84 5.73 3.46 -2.65
C ARG A 84 7.01 2.68 -2.52
N PHE A 85 7.35 1.95 -3.56
CA PHE A 85 8.51 1.07 -3.61
C PHE A 85 9.44 1.46 -4.74
N ARG A 86 10.72 1.19 -4.54
CA ARG A 86 11.79 1.32 -5.54
C ARG A 86 12.65 0.07 -5.52
N HIS A 87 13.28 -0.25 -6.65
CA HIS A 87 14.25 -1.33 -6.68
C HIS A 87 15.45 -0.97 -5.78
N ALA A 88 15.98 -1.94 -5.03
CA ALA A 88 17.11 -1.72 -4.12
C ALA A 88 18.37 -1.21 -4.85
N ASP A 89 18.58 -1.67 -6.08
CA ASP A 89 19.70 -1.23 -6.94
C ASP A 89 19.47 0.12 -7.64
N ALA A 90 18.32 0.77 -7.40
CA ALA A 90 18.10 2.10 -7.93
C ALA A 90 19.11 3.08 -7.30
N LYS A 91 19.64 4.01 -8.12
CA LYS A 91 20.63 4.99 -7.66
C LYS A 91 20.13 5.69 -6.38
N PRO A 92 20.91 5.66 -5.28
CA PRO A 92 20.59 6.40 -4.08
C PRO A 92 20.45 7.88 -4.39
N LEU A 93 19.51 8.53 -3.75
CA LEU A 93 19.35 9.97 -3.88
C LEU A 93 19.99 10.61 -2.67
N SER A 94 21.09 11.33 -2.91
CA SER A 94 21.67 12.20 -1.89
C SER A 94 20.74 13.38 -1.56
N GLU A 95 19.94 13.85 -2.53
CA GLU A 95 19.06 15.01 -2.33
C GLU A 95 17.77 14.96 -3.15
N ARG A 96 16.64 15.31 -2.50
CA ARG A 96 15.33 15.51 -3.14
C ARG A 96 15.22 16.91 -3.73
N ARG A 97 14.91 17.00 -5.02
CA ARG A 97 14.65 18.26 -5.72
C ARG A 97 13.34 18.18 -6.49
N VAL A 98 12.55 19.25 -6.45
CA VAL A 98 11.34 19.38 -7.29
C VAL A 98 11.75 19.23 -8.75
N GLY A 99 10.97 18.49 -9.53
CA GLY A 99 11.28 18.13 -10.91
C GLY A 99 11.99 16.79 -11.08
N GLN A 100 12.55 16.19 -10.02
CA GLN A 100 13.14 14.85 -10.11
C GLN A 100 12.06 13.79 -10.41
N THR A 101 12.39 12.85 -11.28
CA THR A 101 11.55 11.72 -11.69
C THR A 101 12.11 10.41 -11.17
N PHE A 102 11.22 9.49 -10.78
CA PHE A 102 11.61 8.21 -10.20
C PHE A 102 10.77 7.07 -10.75
N PRO A 103 11.38 5.95 -11.18
CA PRO A 103 10.64 4.73 -11.41
C PRO A 103 10.18 4.17 -10.05
N GLU A 104 8.87 4.05 -9.86
CA GLU A 104 8.32 3.52 -8.63
C GLU A 104 7.14 2.59 -8.88
N ILE A 105 6.91 1.74 -7.89
CA ILE A 105 5.67 0.98 -7.76
C ILE A 105 4.87 1.60 -6.62
N VAL A 106 3.63 2.01 -6.91
CA VAL A 106 2.71 2.61 -5.96
C VAL A 106 1.61 1.61 -5.65
N LEU A 107 1.54 1.19 -4.40
CA LEU A 107 0.50 0.33 -3.86
C LEU A 107 -0.55 1.19 -3.15
N LEU A 108 -1.82 0.96 -3.44
CA LEU A 108 -2.97 1.48 -2.72
C LEU A 108 -3.84 0.31 -2.29
N ASN A 109 -4.25 0.30 -1.03
CA ASN A 109 -5.18 -0.70 -0.51
C ASN A 109 -6.00 -0.11 0.64
N SER A 110 -7.09 -0.75 1.01
CA SER A 110 -7.89 -0.43 2.20
C SER A 110 -8.49 -1.71 2.75
N HIS A 111 -8.74 -1.77 4.05
CA HIS A 111 -9.37 -2.92 4.70
C HIS A 111 -10.81 -2.65 5.16
N ASP A 112 -11.29 -1.42 4.95
CA ASP A 112 -12.68 -0.99 5.14
C ASP A 112 -13.51 -1.00 3.84
N GLY A 113 -12.89 -1.39 2.71
CA GLY A 113 -13.54 -1.46 1.40
C GLY A 113 -13.83 -0.12 0.74
N THR A 114 -13.26 0.98 1.23
CA THR A 114 -13.36 2.31 0.59
C THR A 114 -12.50 2.44 -0.67
N SER A 115 -11.52 1.57 -0.85
CA SER A 115 -10.64 1.48 -2.01
C SER A 115 -10.48 0.03 -2.44
N ALA A 116 -10.23 -0.18 -3.73
CA ALA A 116 -9.72 -1.45 -4.23
C ALA A 116 -8.21 -1.59 -3.91
N TYR A 117 -7.71 -2.81 -3.99
CA TYR A 117 -6.28 -3.05 -4.13
C TYR A 117 -5.83 -2.61 -5.51
N ARG A 118 -4.81 -1.76 -5.57
CA ARG A 118 -4.27 -1.22 -6.81
C ARG A 118 -2.77 -1.10 -6.73
N VAL A 119 -2.08 -1.63 -7.74
CA VAL A 119 -0.65 -1.49 -7.94
C VAL A 119 -0.43 -0.76 -9.25
N MET A 120 0.37 0.29 -9.22
CA MET A 120 0.76 1.05 -10.39
C MET A 120 2.26 1.08 -10.49
N SER A 121 2.82 0.75 -11.64
CA SER A 121 4.20 1.06 -11.98
C SER A 121 4.24 2.30 -12.87
N GLY A 122 5.28 3.13 -12.72
CA GLY A 122 5.43 4.31 -13.56
C GLY A 122 6.61 5.16 -13.16
N VAL A 123 6.86 6.18 -13.97
CA VAL A 123 7.83 7.22 -13.65
C VAL A 123 7.07 8.38 -13.01
N PHE A 124 7.39 8.68 -11.76
CA PHE A 124 6.69 9.69 -10.97
C PHE A 124 7.58 10.90 -10.73
N ARG A 125 7.11 12.08 -11.14
CA ARG A 125 7.80 13.36 -10.93
C ARG A 125 7.40 13.97 -9.61
N LEU A 126 8.38 14.38 -8.80
CA LEU A 126 8.17 15.17 -7.59
C LEU A 126 7.78 16.59 -7.96
N VAL A 127 6.52 16.96 -7.71
CA VAL A 127 6.01 18.31 -8.04
C VAL A 127 5.92 19.22 -6.82
N CYS A 128 6.05 18.67 -5.61
CA CYS A 128 6.11 19.43 -4.37
C CYS A 128 6.86 18.63 -3.30
N LEU A 129 7.55 19.32 -2.39
CA LEU A 129 8.28 18.68 -1.28
C LEU A 129 7.36 18.03 -0.24
N ASN A 130 6.07 18.37 -0.21
CA ASN A 130 5.04 17.59 0.53
C ASN A 130 4.84 16.17 -0.06
N GLY A 131 5.52 15.89 -1.17
CA GLY A 131 5.63 14.64 -1.90
C GLY A 131 4.38 14.24 -2.67
N MET A 132 3.65 15.26 -3.14
CA MET A 132 2.81 15.16 -4.32
C MET A 132 3.66 14.72 -5.53
N ILE A 133 3.12 13.77 -6.28
CA ILE A 133 3.73 13.25 -7.49
C ILE A 133 2.71 13.17 -8.61
N VAL A 134 3.21 13.38 -9.83
CA VAL A 134 2.46 13.16 -11.07
C VAL A 134 3.11 12.01 -11.81
N ALA A 135 2.31 11.11 -12.39
CA ALA A 135 2.83 10.13 -13.33
C ALA A 135 3.31 10.88 -14.57
N ASP A 136 4.62 10.92 -14.77
CA ASP A 136 5.27 11.51 -15.94
C ASP A 136 5.17 10.55 -17.14
N ARG A 137 5.23 9.24 -16.86
CA ARG A 137 4.84 8.15 -17.76
C ARG A 137 4.09 7.09 -16.97
N GLU A 138 2.89 6.75 -17.43
CA GLU A 138 2.12 5.63 -16.89
C GLU A 138 2.76 4.32 -17.36
N GLY A 139 3.07 3.43 -16.41
CA GLY A 139 3.46 2.06 -16.69
C GLY A 139 2.24 1.13 -16.62
N ALA A 140 2.43 -0.08 -16.12
CA ALA A 140 1.33 -1.02 -15.92
C ALA A 140 0.52 -0.68 -14.64
N GLU A 141 -0.81 -0.77 -14.74
CA GLU A 141 -1.72 -0.76 -13.60
C GLU A 141 -2.41 -2.13 -13.46
N VAL A 142 -2.41 -2.65 -12.24
CA VAL A 142 -3.24 -3.78 -11.83
C VAL A 142 -4.21 -3.30 -10.76
N ARG A 143 -5.50 -3.58 -10.96
CA ARG A 143 -6.56 -3.23 -10.01
C ARG A 143 -7.41 -4.46 -9.69
N VAL A 144 -7.50 -4.80 -8.41
CA VAL A 144 -8.28 -5.93 -7.91
C VAL A 144 -9.37 -5.43 -6.97
N PRO A 145 -10.66 -5.48 -7.38
CA PRO A 145 -11.77 -5.17 -6.50
C PRO A 145 -11.90 -6.23 -5.38
N HIS A 146 -12.21 -5.80 -4.15
CA HIS A 146 -12.49 -6.70 -3.03
C HIS A 146 -13.82 -7.48 -3.15
N LYS A 147 -14.42 -7.54 -4.35
CA LYS A 147 -15.65 -8.28 -4.66
C LYS A 147 -15.36 -9.64 -5.32
N MET A 148 -14.13 -9.88 -5.76
CA MET A 148 -13.78 -11.09 -6.51
C MET A 148 -13.51 -12.26 -5.57
N GLY A 149 -14.17 -13.39 -5.84
CA GLY A 149 -13.85 -14.68 -5.23
C GLY A 149 -12.39 -15.07 -5.49
N TRP A 150 -11.87 -15.91 -4.61
CA TRP A 150 -10.46 -16.30 -4.50
C TRP A 150 -9.80 -16.78 -5.82
N THR A 151 -10.60 -17.24 -6.78
CA THR A 151 -10.17 -17.72 -8.11
C THR A 151 -9.47 -16.68 -8.99
N ALA A 152 -9.71 -15.38 -8.79
CA ALA A 152 -9.07 -14.33 -9.60
C ALA A 152 -7.61 -14.02 -9.20
N PHE A 153 -7.16 -14.43 -8.00
CA PHE A 153 -5.85 -14.02 -7.46
C PHE A 153 -4.67 -14.86 -7.97
N ARG A 154 -4.90 -16.12 -8.39
CA ARG A 154 -3.84 -16.99 -8.93
C ARG A 154 -3.23 -16.47 -10.24
N GLY A 155 -4.00 -15.71 -11.04
CA GLY A 155 -3.51 -15.15 -12.30
C GLY A 155 -2.69 -13.86 -12.17
N ILE A 156 -2.66 -13.24 -10.98
CA ILE A 156 -2.09 -11.90 -10.75
C ILE A 156 -0.77 -11.97 -9.96
N GLY A 157 -0.36 -13.16 -9.51
CA GLY A 157 0.95 -13.37 -8.88
C GLY A 157 1.11 -12.70 -7.51
N VAL A 158 0.03 -12.50 -6.75
CA VAL A 158 0.11 -12.00 -5.35
C VAL A 158 0.46 -13.15 -4.41
N PRO A 159 1.68 -13.20 -3.83
CA PRO A 159 2.05 -14.27 -2.90
C PRO A 159 1.27 -14.16 -1.58
N GLY A 160 0.85 -15.30 -1.01
CA GLY A 160 0.31 -15.36 0.36
C GLY A 160 -1.20 -15.13 0.54
N CYS A 161 -1.95 -14.74 -0.50
CA CYS A 161 -3.40 -14.61 -0.41
C CYS A 161 -4.09 -15.98 -0.32
N GLY A 162 -4.16 -16.58 0.86
CA GLY A 162 -4.98 -17.75 1.26
C GLY A 162 -6.48 -17.43 1.36
N PRO A 163 -7.41 -18.42 1.30
CA PRO A 163 -8.79 -18.15 1.71
C PRO A 163 -8.78 -17.68 3.17
N PRO A 164 -9.73 -16.83 3.59
CA PRO A 164 -9.83 -16.42 4.99
C PRO A 164 -9.91 -17.69 5.86
N LYS A 165 -9.00 -17.82 6.85
CA LYS A 165 -9.08 -18.93 7.80
C LYS A 165 -10.43 -18.83 8.51
N PRO A 166 -11.20 -19.93 8.62
CA PRO A 166 -12.50 -19.88 9.29
C PRO A 166 -12.29 -19.37 10.71
N VAL A 167 -12.99 -18.28 11.05
CA VAL A 167 -13.06 -17.76 12.41
C VAL A 167 -13.71 -18.86 13.24
N ARG A 168 -12.91 -19.60 14.02
CA ARG A 168 -13.45 -20.53 15.00
C ARG A 168 -14.15 -19.69 16.05
N SER A 169 -15.48 -19.66 16.02
CA SER A 169 -16.27 -19.19 17.16
C SER A 169 -15.82 -20.01 18.38
N ARG A 170 -15.32 -19.32 19.40
CA ARG A 170 -15.06 -19.94 20.70
C ARG A 170 -16.44 -20.20 21.33
N PRO A 171 -16.80 -21.44 21.72
CA PRO A 171 -18.05 -21.70 22.42
C PRO A 171 -18.03 -21.04 23.81
N PRO A 172 -19.22 -20.81 24.41
CA PRO A 172 -19.40 -19.96 25.60
C PRO A 172 -18.65 -20.44 26.84
#